data_AF-A0A6N2YIT0-F1
#
_entry.id   AF-A0A6N2YIT0-F1
#
_cell.length_a   1.000
_cell.length_b   1.000
_cell.length_c   1.000
_cell.angle_alpha   90.00
_cell.angle_beta   90.00
_cell.angle_gamma   90.00
#
_symmetry.space_group_name_H-M   'P 1'
#
loop_
_entity.id
_entity.type
_entity.pdbx_description
1 polymer ?
#
loop_
_entity_poly.entity_id
_entity_poly.type
_entity_poly.pdbx_seq_one_letter_code
_entity_poly.pdbx_strand_id
1 'polypeptide(L)'
;MGIVYQEGPSLARDLGLPLRTLYAVSNRIPAHYHRAEVPKRDGGARVLRVPDPVLKDIQRRIARVLLSGMPVSPHATAYRYGAGVVENARRHVGRPELLKLDILHFFDSIRYIQVKEAAFPAEIYAEPQEQCLRRLLGQVDFWLQAQPDSQEAAEYRRWLLDEMRDGR
;
A
#
# COMPACT_ATOMS: atom_id res chain seq x y z
N MET A 1 -15.19 20.30 -4.70
CA MET A 1 -16.03 19.37 -5.49
C MET A 1 -15.21 18.09 -5.65
N GLY A 2 -15.51 17.04 -4.88
CA GLY A 2 -14.75 15.78 -4.97
C GLY A 2 -15.06 15.06 -6.28
N ILE A 3 -14.04 14.52 -6.95
CA ILE A 3 -14.24 13.64 -8.12
C ILE A 3 -14.95 12.37 -7.61
N VAL A 4 -16.00 11.95 -8.29
CA VAL A 4 -16.75 10.72 -7.96
C VAL A 4 -16.82 9.84 -9.21
N TYR A 5 -16.39 8.60 -9.09
CA TYR A 5 -16.35 7.59 -10.15
C TYR A 5 -17.55 6.66 -10.08
N GLN A 6 -18.73 7.18 -10.44
CA GLN A 6 -19.97 6.39 -10.52
C GLN A 6 -20.06 5.56 -11.82
N GLU A 7 -19.41 6.03 -12.88
CA GLU A 7 -19.48 5.42 -14.21
C GLU A 7 -18.09 5.08 -14.75
N GLY A 8 -17.96 3.95 -15.46
CA GLY A 8 -16.69 3.52 -16.06
C GLY A 8 -16.02 4.57 -16.97
N PRO A 9 -16.76 5.33 -17.80
CA PRO A 9 -16.19 6.38 -18.65
C PRO A 9 -15.46 7.49 -17.88
N SER A 10 -15.89 7.83 -16.65
CA SER A 10 -15.19 8.81 -15.82
C SER A 10 -13.78 8.33 -15.45
N LEU A 11 -13.68 7.06 -15.03
CA LEU A 11 -12.41 6.42 -14.69
C LEU A 11 -11.46 6.33 -15.90
N ALA A 12 -12.00 5.93 -17.05
CA ALA A 12 -11.26 5.82 -18.30
C ALA A 12 -10.68 7.18 -18.76
N ARG A 13 -11.49 8.25 -18.64
CA ARG A 13 -11.09 9.61 -18.98
C ARG A 13 -9.90 10.05 -18.13
N ASP A 14 -10.00 9.91 -16.81
CA ASP A 14 -9.00 10.45 -15.88
C ASP A 14 -7.71 9.62 -15.89
N LEU A 15 -7.80 8.30 -16.08
CA LEU A 15 -6.63 7.46 -16.31
C LEU A 15 -6.01 7.67 -17.70
N GLY A 16 -6.73 8.29 -18.63
CA GLY A 16 -6.30 8.47 -20.02
C GLY A 16 -6.15 7.15 -20.77
N LEU A 17 -7.03 6.19 -20.49
CA LEU A 17 -7.00 4.83 -21.04
C LEU A 17 -8.40 4.43 -21.50
N PRO A 18 -8.54 3.72 -22.64
CA PRO A 18 -9.85 3.23 -23.07
C PRO A 18 -10.47 2.30 -22.02
N LEU A 19 -11.77 2.47 -21.76
CA LEU A 19 -12.51 1.63 -20.82
C LEU A 19 -12.38 0.12 -21.13
N ARG A 20 -12.41 -0.23 -22.43
CA ARG A 20 -12.16 -1.60 -22.90
C ARG A 20 -10.80 -2.16 -22.46
N THR A 21 -9.77 -1.32 -22.41
CA THR A 21 -8.41 -1.72 -22.02
C THR A 21 -8.37 -2.03 -20.53
N LEU A 22 -8.99 -1.16 -19.70
CA LEU A 22 -9.10 -1.38 -18.26
C LEU A 22 -9.79 -2.72 -17.97
N TYR A 23 -10.94 -2.98 -18.61
CA TYR A 23 -11.66 -4.23 -18.40
C TYR A 23 -10.91 -5.45 -18.95
N ALA A 24 -10.34 -5.36 -20.15
CA ALA A 24 -9.59 -6.47 -20.76
C ALA A 24 -8.42 -6.93 -19.88
N VAL A 25 -7.65 -5.97 -19.34
CA VAL A 25 -6.53 -6.26 -18.43
C VAL A 25 -7.06 -6.78 -17.08
N SER A 26 -8.08 -6.12 -16.50
CA SER A 26 -8.65 -6.52 -15.20
C SER A 26 -9.21 -7.95 -15.19
N ASN A 27 -9.65 -8.46 -16.34
CA ASN A 27 -10.21 -9.81 -16.49
C ASN A 27 -9.14 -10.87 -16.75
N ARG A 28 -7.87 -10.50 -16.97
CA ARG A 28 -6.77 -11.43 -17.29
C ARG A 28 -5.51 -11.18 -16.47
N ILE A 29 -5.66 -10.64 -15.25
CA ILE A 29 -4.55 -10.22 -14.38
C ILE A 29 -3.43 -11.26 -14.24
N PRO A 30 -3.68 -12.56 -14.02
CA PRO A 30 -2.60 -13.54 -13.91
C PRO A 30 -1.67 -13.60 -15.13
N ALA A 31 -2.19 -13.34 -16.33
CA ALA A 31 -1.41 -13.34 -17.58
C ALA A 31 -0.50 -12.11 -17.72
N HIS A 32 -0.79 -11.03 -16.97
CA HIS A 32 -0.03 -9.79 -16.99
C HIS A 32 1.10 -9.76 -15.93
N TYR A 33 1.31 -10.87 -15.21
CA TYR A 33 2.40 -11.02 -14.26
C TYR A 33 3.31 -12.19 -14.66
N HIS A 34 4.62 -11.96 -14.59
CA HIS A 34 5.63 -13.02 -14.74
C HIS A 34 6.48 -13.12 -13.48
N ARG A 35 7.06 -14.31 -13.26
CA ARG A 35 7.95 -14.58 -12.14
C ARG A 35 9.35 -14.06 -12.48
N ALA A 36 9.96 -13.32 -11.56
CA ALA A 36 11.36 -12.92 -11.62
C ALA A 36 12.03 -13.26 -10.28
N GLU A 37 13.35 -13.45 -10.28
CA GLU A 37 14.11 -13.67 -9.05
C GLU A 37 15.16 -12.57 -8.88
N VAL A 38 15.28 -12.08 -7.65
CA VAL A 38 16.32 -11.12 -7.28
C VAL A 38 17.16 -11.73 -6.16
N PRO A 39 18.48 -11.80 -6.30
CA PRO A 39 19.34 -12.33 -5.24
C PRO A 39 19.26 -11.44 -4.00
N LYS A 40 19.14 -12.06 -2.83
CA LYS A 40 19.30 -11.39 -1.54
C LYS A 40 20.79 -11.31 -1.18
N ARG A 41 21.12 -10.36 -0.31
CA ARG A 41 22.49 -10.20 0.22
C ARG A 41 22.96 -11.37 1.07
N ASP A 42 22.02 -12.15 1.62
CA ASP A 42 22.25 -13.31 2.49
C ASP A 42 22.37 -14.64 1.71
N GLY A 43 22.36 -14.60 0.37
CA GLY A 43 22.48 -15.79 -0.49
C GLY A 43 21.15 -16.45 -0.89
N GLY A 44 20.00 -16.00 -0.35
CA GLY A 44 18.69 -16.46 -0.81
C GLY A 44 18.20 -15.75 -2.10
N ALA A 45 17.06 -16.19 -2.64
CA ALA A 45 16.38 -15.52 -3.75
C ALA A 45 15.06 -14.86 -3.27
N ARG A 46 14.76 -13.67 -3.78
CA ARG A 46 13.45 -13.01 -3.65
C ARG A 46 12.67 -13.25 -4.94
N VAL A 47 11.61 -14.04 -4.84
CA VAL A 47 10.67 -14.25 -5.93
C VAL A 47 9.77 -13.02 -6.04
N LEU A 48 9.71 -12.44 -7.23
CA LEU A 48 8.87 -11.29 -7.57
C LEU A 48 7.84 -11.72 -8.61
N ARG A 49 6.63 -11.14 -8.51
CA ARG A 49 5.65 -11.13 -9.59
C ARG A 49 5.71 -9.75 -10.24
N VAL A 50 6.31 -9.67 -11.41
CA VAL A 50 6.55 -8.41 -12.12
C VAL A 50 5.43 -8.19 -13.14
N PRO A 51 4.73 -7.05 -13.09
CA PRO A 51 3.71 -6.74 -14.09
C PRO A 51 4.38 -6.46 -15.44
N ASP A 52 3.72 -6.85 -16.52
CA ASP A 52 4.11 -6.47 -17.87
C ASP A 52 4.01 -4.93 -18.07
N PRO A 53 4.56 -4.38 -19.17
CA PRO A 53 4.54 -2.93 -19.39
C PRO A 53 3.14 -2.31 -19.42
N VAL A 54 2.12 -3.05 -19.88
CA VAL A 54 0.74 -2.55 -19.98
C VAL A 54 0.13 -2.41 -18.59
N LEU A 55 0.16 -3.47 -17.79
CA LEU A 55 -0.35 -3.45 -16.43
C LEU A 55 0.43 -2.47 -15.55
N LYS A 56 1.75 -2.39 -15.74
CA LYS A 56 2.62 -1.45 -15.02
C LYS A 56 2.26 0.01 -15.31
N ASP A 57 1.94 0.34 -16.56
CA ASP A 57 1.49 1.69 -16.93
C ASP A 57 0.13 2.01 -16.27
N ILE A 58 -0.82 1.07 -16.32
CA ILE A 58 -2.12 1.22 -15.67
C ILE A 58 -1.96 1.46 -14.16
N GLN A 59 -1.18 0.64 -13.46
CA GLN A 59 -0.94 0.75 -12.02
C GLN A 59 -0.28 2.08 -11.65
N ARG A 60 0.67 2.56 -12.45
CA ARG A 60 1.30 3.87 -12.25
C ARG A 60 0.31 5.03 -12.44
N ARG A 61 -0.60 4.92 -13.41
CA ARG A 61 -1.66 5.93 -13.62
C ARG A 61 -2.63 5.93 -12.45
N ILE A 62 -3.05 4.76 -11.97
CA ILE A 62 -3.87 4.64 -10.76
C ILE A 62 -3.18 5.32 -9.58
N ALA A 63 -1.91 4.98 -9.31
CA ALA A 63 -1.15 5.57 -8.20
C ALA A 63 -1.04 7.10 -8.31
N ARG A 64 -0.77 7.62 -9.52
CA ARG A 64 -0.53 9.05 -9.75
C ARG A 64 -1.82 9.88 -9.81
N VAL A 65 -2.88 9.36 -10.41
CA VAL A 65 -4.11 10.12 -10.68
C VAL A 65 -5.14 9.93 -9.57
N LEU A 66 -5.30 8.70 -9.08
CA LEU A 66 -6.34 8.35 -8.13
C LEU A 66 -5.84 8.39 -6.68
N LEU A 67 -4.70 7.74 -6.42
CA LEU A 67 -4.22 7.52 -5.05
C LEU A 67 -3.38 8.68 -4.49
N SER A 68 -2.81 9.52 -5.35
CA SER A 68 -1.97 10.65 -4.93
C SER A 68 -2.72 11.71 -4.12
N GLY A 69 -4.04 11.81 -4.31
CA GLY A 69 -4.93 12.72 -3.58
C GLY A 69 -5.55 12.10 -2.32
N MET A 70 -5.30 10.82 -2.02
CA MET A 70 -5.87 10.17 -0.84
C MET A 70 -5.19 10.68 0.44
N PRO A 71 -5.92 10.81 1.55
CA PRO A 71 -5.34 11.27 2.80
C PRO A 71 -4.29 10.27 3.29
N VAL A 72 -3.12 10.80 3.66
CA VAL A 72 -2.03 10.04 4.26
C VAL A 72 -1.71 10.66 5.61
N SER A 73 -1.34 9.81 6.58
CA SER A 73 -0.92 10.27 7.90
C SER A 73 0.17 11.36 7.80
N PRO A 74 0.09 12.46 8.57
CA PRO A 74 1.11 13.49 8.60
C PRO A 74 2.46 12.99 9.15
N HIS A 75 2.46 11.83 9.80
CA HIS A 75 3.65 11.16 10.32
C HIS A 75 4.32 10.25 9.29
N ALA A 76 3.63 9.86 8.21
CA ALA A 76 4.23 9.06 7.17
C ALA A 76 5.28 9.86 6.40
N THR A 77 6.46 9.26 6.22
CA THR A 77 7.59 9.84 5.47
C THR A 77 7.99 8.98 4.27
N ALA A 78 7.55 7.71 4.24
CA ALA A 78 7.75 6.80 3.12
C ALA A 78 6.80 7.12 1.95
N TYR A 79 7.27 6.91 0.72
CA TYR A 79 6.50 7.00 -0.53
C TYR A 79 5.74 8.32 -0.77
N ARG A 80 6.08 9.37 -0.02
CA ARG A 80 5.51 10.71 -0.19
C ARG A 80 6.47 11.59 -0.97
N TYR A 81 5.93 12.32 -1.95
CA TYR A 81 6.69 13.33 -2.65
C TYR A 81 7.23 14.38 -1.66
N GLY A 82 8.52 14.69 -1.75
CA GLY A 82 9.18 15.65 -0.86
C GLY A 82 9.56 15.12 0.54
N ALA A 83 9.20 13.89 0.90
CA ALA A 83 9.65 13.25 2.13
C ALA A 83 10.72 12.19 1.82
N GLY A 84 11.56 11.87 2.80
CA GLY A 84 12.62 10.88 2.62
C GLY A 84 13.25 10.44 3.94
N VAL A 85 14.26 9.58 3.83
CA VAL A 85 14.95 8.96 4.98
C VAL A 85 15.50 10.03 5.93
N VAL A 86 16.04 11.12 5.40
CA VAL A 86 16.56 12.25 6.19
C VAL A 86 15.44 12.92 6.99
N GLU A 87 14.30 13.20 6.36
CA GLU A 87 13.16 13.85 7.01
C GLU A 87 12.55 12.95 8.09
N ASN A 88 12.53 11.64 7.86
CA ASN A 88 12.16 10.66 8.87
C ASN A 88 13.12 10.73 10.07
N ALA A 89 14.43 10.66 9.82
CA ALA A 89 15.44 10.65 10.87
C ALA A 89 15.46 11.94 11.71
N ARG A 90 15.26 13.11 11.07
CA ARG A 90 15.25 14.42 11.74
C ARG A 90 14.28 14.48 12.92
N ARG A 91 13.12 13.82 12.82
CA ARG A 91 12.10 13.80 13.89
C ARG A 91 12.56 13.08 15.16
N HIS A 92 13.60 12.27 15.06
CA HIS A 92 14.14 11.45 16.14
C HIS A 92 15.48 11.97 16.69
N VAL A 93 16.10 12.98 16.07
CA VAL A 93 17.38 13.53 16.53
C VAL A 93 17.23 14.14 17.93
N GLY A 94 18.19 13.84 18.81
CA GLY A 94 18.21 14.35 20.19
C GLY A 94 17.22 13.67 21.15
N ARG A 95 16.49 12.64 20.71
CA ARG A 95 15.66 11.84 21.61
C ARG A 95 16.54 10.89 22.43
N PRO A 96 16.34 10.79 23.76
CA PRO A 96 17.17 9.96 24.63
C PRO A 96 17.01 8.47 24.33
N GLU A 97 15.85 8.07 23.80
CA GLU A 97 15.50 6.68 23.50
C GLU A 97 14.72 6.61 22.19
N LEU A 98 14.88 5.52 21.44
CA LEU A 98 14.21 5.27 20.17
C LEU A 98 13.64 3.84 20.14
N LEU A 99 12.32 3.73 20.00
CA LEU A 99 11.66 2.45 19.76
C LEU A 99 11.62 2.18 18.26
N LYS A 100 12.20 1.05 17.84
CA LYS A 100 12.15 0.57 16.46
C LYS A 100 11.18 -0.61 16.38
N LEU A 101 10.16 -0.48 15.54
CA LEU A 101 9.18 -1.52 15.26
C LEU A 101 9.22 -1.87 13.77
N ASP A 102 9.00 -3.14 13.44
CA ASP A 102 8.87 -3.64 12.08
C ASP A 102 7.69 -4.63 12.02
N ILE A 103 6.98 -4.65 10.90
CA ILE A 103 5.83 -5.53 10.68
C ILE A 103 6.31 -6.70 9.85
N LEU A 104 6.33 -7.88 10.48
CA LEU A 104 6.63 -9.12 9.78
C LEU A 104 5.60 -9.34 8.66
N HIS A 105 6.07 -9.64 7.44
CA HIS A 105 5.22 -9.87 6.28
C HIS A 105 4.23 -8.72 5.95
N PHE A 106 4.65 -7.46 6.13
CA PHE A 106 3.81 -6.26 5.93
C PHE A 106 2.86 -6.29 4.72
N PHE A 107 3.35 -6.61 3.51
CA PHE A 107 2.49 -6.61 2.32
C PHE A 107 1.46 -7.74 2.35
N ASP A 108 1.85 -8.89 2.90
CA ASP A 108 0.96 -10.02 3.09
C ASP A 108 -0.05 -9.71 4.21
N SER A 109 0.20 -8.73 5.08
CA SER A 109 -0.64 -8.40 6.24
C SER A 109 -1.75 -7.37 6.01
N ILE A 110 -1.81 -6.75 4.82
CA ILE A 110 -2.80 -5.71 4.48
C ILE A 110 -4.11 -6.36 4.02
N ARG A 111 -5.20 -6.21 4.78
CA ARG A 111 -6.50 -6.82 4.43
C ARG A 111 -7.21 -6.06 3.30
N TYR A 112 -7.99 -6.79 2.49
CA TYR A 112 -8.85 -6.21 1.46
C TYR A 112 -9.71 -5.04 1.97
N ILE A 113 -10.39 -5.22 3.10
CA ILE A 113 -11.27 -4.18 3.65
C ILE A 113 -10.51 -2.88 3.93
N GLN A 114 -9.25 -2.98 4.38
CA GLN A 114 -8.41 -1.81 4.64
C GLN A 114 -8.03 -1.09 3.35
N VAL A 115 -7.76 -1.83 2.27
CA VAL A 115 -7.50 -1.24 0.94
C VAL A 115 -8.77 -0.58 0.40
N LYS A 116 -9.91 -1.27 0.50
CA LYS A 116 -11.19 -0.72 0.04
C LYS A 116 -11.51 0.59 0.76
N GLU A 117 -11.49 0.60 2.09
CA GLU A 117 -11.83 1.78 2.89
C GLU A 117 -10.82 2.92 2.72
N ALA A 118 -9.51 2.62 2.66
CA ALA A 118 -8.49 3.66 2.59
C ALA A 118 -8.24 4.20 1.17
N ALA A 119 -8.32 3.35 0.15
CA ALA A 119 -7.94 3.70 -1.23
C ALA A 119 -9.15 3.90 -2.16
N PHE A 120 -10.25 3.18 -1.92
CA PHE A 120 -11.44 3.19 -2.76
C PHE A 120 -12.75 3.33 -1.98
N PRO A 121 -12.89 4.40 -1.16
CA PRO A 121 -14.07 4.61 -0.32
C PRO A 121 -15.35 4.74 -1.18
N ALA A 122 -16.48 4.23 -0.67
CA ALA A 122 -17.73 4.10 -1.42
C ALA A 122 -18.34 5.46 -1.80
N GLU A 123 -17.98 6.53 -1.09
CA GLU A 123 -18.36 7.91 -1.37
C GLU A 123 -17.71 8.43 -2.66
N ILE A 124 -16.58 7.84 -3.07
CA ILE A 124 -15.80 8.24 -4.25
C ILE A 124 -15.94 7.22 -5.38
N TYR A 125 -15.99 5.93 -5.09
CA TYR A 125 -15.98 4.87 -6.09
C TYR A 125 -17.23 3.98 -5.98
N ALA A 126 -18.00 3.91 -7.07
CA ALA A 126 -19.05 2.89 -7.17
C ALA A 126 -18.43 1.49 -7.25
N GLU A 127 -19.20 0.50 -6.78
CA GLU A 127 -18.72 -0.86 -6.62
C GLU A 127 -18.12 -1.49 -7.90
N PRO A 128 -18.69 -1.33 -9.11
CA PRO A 128 -18.08 -1.89 -10.32
C PRO A 128 -16.69 -1.30 -10.64
N GLN A 129 -16.47 -0.02 -10.35
CA GLN A 129 -15.23 0.70 -10.59
C GLN A 129 -14.18 0.30 -9.55
N GLU A 130 -14.57 0.22 -8.28
CA GLU A 130 -13.73 -0.32 -7.21
C GLU A 130 -13.26 -1.73 -7.56
N GLN A 131 -14.17 -2.62 -7.95
CA GLN A 131 -13.81 -4.01 -8.29
C GLN A 131 -12.83 -4.08 -9.47
N CYS A 132 -13.00 -3.22 -10.48
CA CYS A 132 -12.07 -3.13 -11.61
C CYS A 132 -10.68 -2.67 -11.14
N LEU A 133 -10.61 -1.59 -10.36
CA LEU A 133 -9.36 -1.04 -9.81
C LEU A 133 -8.65 -2.04 -8.90
N ARG A 134 -9.40 -2.72 -8.04
CA ARG A 134 -8.90 -3.79 -7.18
C ARG A 134 -8.22 -4.89 -7.97
N ARG A 135 -8.87 -5.37 -9.04
CA ARG A 135 -8.27 -6.39 -9.92
C ARG A 135 -7.00 -5.87 -10.57
N LEU A 136 -7.01 -4.64 -11.09
CA LEU A 136 -5.85 -4.00 -11.73
C LEU A 136 -4.66 -3.79 -10.78
N LEU A 137 -4.90 -3.65 -9.48
CA LEU A 137 -3.84 -3.59 -8.47
C LEU A 137 -3.30 -4.98 -8.06
N GLY A 138 -3.95 -6.06 -8.50
CA GLY A 138 -3.54 -7.45 -8.28
C GLY A 138 -4.20 -8.10 -7.05
N GLN A 139 -4.01 -9.43 -6.92
CA GLN A 139 -4.26 -10.15 -5.67
C GLN A 139 -3.10 -9.89 -4.73
N VAL A 140 -3.35 -9.12 -3.68
CA VAL A 140 -2.58 -9.21 -2.45
C VAL A 140 -3.10 -10.48 -1.78
N ASP A 141 -2.27 -11.47 -1.47
CA ASP A 141 -2.69 -12.64 -0.69
C ASP A 141 -2.35 -12.36 0.78
N PHE A 142 -3.30 -12.65 1.68
CA PHE A 142 -3.59 -11.84 2.88
C PHE A 142 -3.49 -12.59 4.22
N TRP A 143 -2.97 -11.98 5.31
CA TRP A 143 -3.21 -12.25 6.75
C TRP A 143 -2.81 -11.10 7.74
N LEU A 144 -3.83 -10.43 8.32
CA LEU A 144 -4.04 -9.60 9.57
C LEU A 144 -3.17 -8.38 10.07
N GLN A 145 -3.94 -7.46 10.70
CA GLN A 145 -3.71 -6.20 11.44
C GLN A 145 -2.68 -6.19 12.60
N ALA A 146 -2.11 -4.99 12.80
CA ALA A 146 -2.00 -4.37 14.12
C ALA A 146 -2.40 -2.89 14.02
N GLN A 147 -3.26 -2.41 14.93
CA GLN A 147 -3.60 -0.99 15.05
C GLN A 147 -2.69 -0.37 16.13
N PRO A 148 -2.01 0.76 15.87
CA PRO A 148 -1.14 1.41 16.86
C PRO A 148 -1.86 1.83 18.14
N ASP A 149 -3.18 2.01 18.06
CA ASP A 149 -4.05 2.43 19.15
C ASP A 149 -4.69 1.22 19.85
N SER A 150 -4.34 -0.01 19.44
CA SER A 150 -4.82 -1.20 20.13
C SER A 150 -4.15 -1.33 21.48
N GLN A 151 -4.91 -1.79 22.46
CA GLN A 151 -4.43 -2.08 23.80
C GLN A 151 -3.19 -3.00 23.77
N GLU A 152 -3.16 -3.93 22.81
CA GLU A 152 -2.04 -4.84 22.57
C GLU A 152 -0.72 -4.10 22.26
N ALA A 153 -0.74 -3.08 21.39
CA ALA A 153 0.46 -2.28 21.09
C ALA A 153 0.96 -1.48 22.31
N ALA A 154 0.04 -1.02 23.17
CA ALA A 154 0.37 -0.34 24.42
C ALA A 154 0.97 -1.30 25.46
N GLU A 155 0.47 -2.54 25.53
CA GLU A 155 0.99 -3.61 26.39
C GLU A 155 2.39 -4.05 25.97
N TYR A 156 2.63 -4.25 24.66
CA TYR A 156 3.97 -4.53 24.13
C TYR A 156 4.98 -3.42 24.45
N ARG A 157 4.56 -2.14 24.35
CA ARG A 157 5.43 -1.01 24.74
C ARG A 157 5.76 -1.06 26.23
N ARG A 158 4.79 -1.38 27.10
CA ARG A 158 5.02 -1.49 28.56
C ARG A 158 6.00 -2.61 28.88
N TRP A 159 5.75 -3.81 28.35
CA TRP A 159 6.61 -4.96 28.55
C TRP A 159 8.05 -4.70 28.07
N LEU A 160 8.23 -4.13 26.87
CA LEU A 160 9.57 -3.78 26.35
C LEU A 160 10.33 -2.81 27.26
N LEU A 161 9.64 -1.84 27.85
CA LEU A 161 10.28 -0.87 28.74
C LEU A 161 10.62 -1.46 30.11
N ASP A 162 9.83 -2.42 30.60
CA ASP A 162 10.11 -3.14 31.84
C ASP A 162 11.27 -4.14 31.66
N GLU A 163 11.30 -4.89 30.56
CA GLU A 163 12.42 -5.80 30.23
C GLU A 163 13.76 -5.05 30.07
N MET A 164 13.73 -3.85 29.46
CA MET A 164 14.91 -2.98 29.33
C MET A 164 15.36 -2.32 30.65
N ARG A 165 14.52 -2.35 31.69
CA ARG A 165 14.87 -1.91 33.05
C ARG A 165 15.48 -3.04 33.88
N ASP A 166 15.00 -4.28 33.69
CA ASP A 166 15.45 -5.45 34.45
C ASP A 166 16.75 -6.06 33.89
N GLY A 167 17.10 -5.78 32.63
CA GLY A 167 18.35 -6.21 31.99
C GLY A 167 19.58 -5.31 32.23
N ARG A 168 19.59 -4.46 33.26
CA ARG A 168 20.71 -3.58 33.65
C ARG A 168 21.38 -4.01 34.95
#